data_AF-A0A966FNX9-F1
#
_entry.id   AF-A0A966FNX9-F1
#
_cell.length_a   1.000
_cell.length_b   1.000
_cell.length_c   1.000
_cell.angle_alpha   90.00
_cell.angle_beta   90.00
_cell.angle_gamma   90.00
#
_symmetry.space_group_name_H-M   'P 1'
#
loop_
_entity.id
_entity.type
_entity.pdbx_description
1 polymer ?
#
loop_
_entity_poly.entity_id
_entity_poly.type
_entity_poly.pdbx_seq_one_letter_code
_entity_poly.pdbx_strand_id
1 'polypeptide(L)' 'MVKRESKFCVENAKQGLVLFIAEIIVWVLSYIPILGWIIGIVCGAALFIVALIAFIYTISGRFWKIPFVYDFAKSFKF' A
#
# COMPACT_ATOMS: atom_id res chain seq x y z
N MET A 1 -4.95 15.37 17.96
CA MET A 1 -3.48 15.53 17.92
C MET A 1 -2.85 14.17 17.67
N VAL A 2 -2.04 14.05 16.63
CA VAL A 2 -1.40 12.80 16.16
C VAL A 2 -0.59 12.20 17.31
N LYS A 3 -1.10 11.16 17.96
CA LYS A 3 -0.29 10.32 18.85
C LYS A 3 0.62 9.52 17.95
N ARG A 4 1.88 9.98 17.84
CA ARG A 4 2.95 9.39 17.00
C ARG A 4 3.14 7.87 17.23
N GLU A 5 2.68 7.38 18.38
CA GLU A 5 2.79 5.97 18.82
C GLU A 5 1.44 5.25 18.92
N SER A 6 0.35 5.82 18.41
CA SER A 6 -0.91 5.07 18.34
C SER A 6 -0.68 3.83 17.50
N LYS A 7 -0.99 2.64 18.04
CA LYS A 7 -0.96 1.37 17.31
C LYS A 7 -1.67 1.50 15.96
N PHE A 8 -2.74 2.29 15.90
CA PHE A 8 -3.41 2.65 14.66
C PHE A 8 -2.49 3.32 13.63
N CYS A 9 -1.75 4.37 14.01
CA CYS A 9 -0.85 5.09 13.12
C CYS A 9 0.29 4.19 12.62
N VAL A 10 0.88 3.38 13.52
CA VAL A 10 1.97 2.47 13.16
C VAL A 10 1.50 1.39 12.18
N GLU A 11 0.35 0.77 12.42
CA GLU A 11 -0.18 -0.28 11.55
C GLU A 11 -0.61 0.25 10.17
N ASN A 12 -1.16 1.47 10.09
CA ASN A 12 -1.44 2.11 8.81
C ASN A 12 -0.14 2.50 8.08
N ALA A 13 0.88 2.97 8.80
CA ALA A 13 2.18 3.30 8.23
C ALA A 13 2.89 2.07 7.65
N LYS A 14 2.87 0.93 8.34
CA LYS A 14 3.43 -0.33 7.82
C LYS A 14 2.73 -0.80 6.55
N GLN A 15 1.40 -0.77 6.52
CA GLN A 15 0.64 -1.13 5.33
C GLN A 15 0.88 -0.14 4.17
N GLY A 16 0.96 1.15 4.46
CA GLY A 16 1.31 2.18 3.47
C GLY A 16 2.71 1.97 2.89
N LEU A 17 3.69 1.60 3.72
CA LEU A 17 5.04 1.27 3.27
C LEU A 17 5.06 0.07 2.32
N VAL A 18 4.31 -0.98 2.62
CA VAL A 18 4.18 -2.16 1.75
C VAL A 18 3.55 -1.78 0.40
N LEU A 19 2.48 -0.99 0.41
CA LEU A 19 1.86 -0.50 -0.82
C LEU A 19 2.84 0.32 -1.65
N PHE A 20 3.59 1.22 -1.02
CA PHE A 20 4.59 2.04 -1.69
C PHE A 20 5.72 1.21 -2.33
N ILE A 21 6.19 0.17 -1.63
CA ILE A 21 7.17 -0.77 -2.20
C ILE A 21 6.58 -1.50 -3.42
N ALA A 22 5.32 -1.95 -3.33
CA ALA A 22 4.64 -2.60 -4.45
C ALA A 22 4.49 -1.66 -5.66
N GLU A 23 4.16 -0.37 -5.42
CA GLU A 23 4.09 0.65 -6.47
C GLU A 23 5.45 0.87 -7.14
N ILE A 24 6.55 0.92 -6.38
CA ILE A 24 7.90 1.02 -6.94
C ILE A 24 8.21 -0.20 -7.83
N ILE A 25 7.87 -1.41 -7.38
CA ILE A 25 8.10 -2.64 -8.17
C ILE A 25 7.34 -2.57 -9.49
N VAL A 26 6.05 -2.23 -9.45
CA VAL A 26 5.22 -2.10 -10.66
C VAL A 26 5.75 -1.00 -11.58
N TRP A 27 6.19 0.13 -11.02
CA TRP A 27 6.79 1.22 -11.78
C TRP A 27 8.08 0.79 -12.49
N VAL A 28 8.97 0.04 -11.82
CA VAL A 28 10.18 -0.51 -12.45
C VAL A 28 9.81 -1.52 -13.56
N LEU A 29 8.85 -2.41 -13.32
CA LEU A 29 8.40 -3.38 -14.33
C LEU A 29 7.77 -2.69 -15.55
N SER A 30 7.20 -1.50 -15.38
CA SER A 30 6.56 -0.74 -16.46
C SER A 30 7.51 -0.27 -17.57
N TYR A 31 8.82 -0.28 -17.31
CA TYR A 31 9.83 0.01 -18.33
C TYR A 31 10.02 -1.10 -19.37
N ILE A 32 9.53 -2.32 -19.10
CA ILE A 32 9.61 -3.43 -20.05
C ILE A 32 8.55 -3.22 -21.16
N PRO A 33 8.93 -3.12 -22.45
CA PRO A 33 7.96 -2.92 -23.52
C PRO A 33 6.92 -4.06 -23.58
N ILE A 34 5.68 -3.72 -23.95
CA ILE A 34 4.54 -4.65 -24.09
C ILE A 34 4.09 -5.26 -22.75
N LEU A 35 4.89 -6.16 -22.15
CA LEU A 35 4.52 -6.85 -20.91
C LEU A 35 4.49 -5.90 -19.72
N GLY A 36 5.51 -5.05 -19.57
CA GLY A 36 5.59 -4.07 -18.51
C GLY A 36 4.48 -3.05 -18.58
N TRP A 37 4.03 -2.66 -19.78
CA TRP A 37 2.92 -1.72 -19.93
C TRP A 37 1.60 -2.31 -19.46
N ILE A 38 1.30 -3.57 -19.81
CA ILE A 38 0.09 -4.25 -19.37
C ILE A 38 0.12 -4.41 -17.84
N ILE A 39 1.24 -4.85 -17.28
CA ILE A 39 1.44 -4.98 -15.83
C ILE A 39 1.30 -3.60 -15.16
N GLY A 40 1.93 -2.57 -15.71
CA GLY A 40 1.89 -1.21 -15.19
C GLY A 40 0.47 -0.66 -15.12
N ILE A 41 -0.33 -0.87 -16.17
CA ILE A 41 -1.73 -0.43 -16.20
C ILE A 41 -2.58 -1.24 -15.21
N VAL A 42 -2.55 -2.57 -15.30
CA VAL A 42 -3.44 -3.43 -14.51
C VAL A 42 -3.07 -3.40 -13.02
N CYS A 43 -1.80 -3.67 -12.69
CA CYS A 43 -1.33 -3.68 -11.32
C CYS A 43 -1.28 -2.27 -10.74
N GLY A 44 -0.88 -1.26 -11.53
CA GLY A 44 -0.87 0.13 -11.09
C GLY A 44 -2.27 0.64 -10.74
N ALA A 45 -3.26 0.37 -11.59
CA ALA A 45 -4.65 0.73 -11.30
C ALA A 45 -5.18 0.02 -10.05
N ALA A 46 -4.88 -1.28 -9.89
CA ALA A 46 -5.29 -2.03 -8.71
C ALA A 46 -4.65 -1.48 -7.42
N LEU A 47 -3.34 -1.22 -7.42
CA LEU A 47 -2.63 -0.63 -6.28
C LEU A 47 -3.17 0.76 -5.93
N PHE A 48 -3.45 1.58 -6.94
CA PHE A 48 -4.02 2.91 -6.75
C PHE A 48 -5.41 2.86 -6.09
N ILE A 49 -6.29 1.95 -6.54
CA ILE A 49 -7.61 1.75 -5.92
C ILE A 49 -7.46 1.32 -4.46
N VAL A 50 -6.56 0.36 -4.19
CA VAL A 50 -6.30 -0.10 -2.81
C VAL A 50 -5.77 1.03 -1.94
N ALA A 51 -4.86 1.86 -2.47
CA ALA A 51 -4.32 3.02 -1.77
C ALA A 51 -5.41 4.05 -1.44
N LEU A 52 -6.34 4.31 -2.37
CA LEU A 52 -7.49 5.19 -2.11
C LEU A 52 -8.41 4.64 -1.02
N ILE A 53 -8.73 3.33 -1.05
CA ILE A 53 -9.57 2.71 -0.01
C ILE A 53 -8.85 2.80 1.34
N ALA A 54 -7.57 2.46 1.40
CA ALA A 54 -6.76 2.56 2.63
C ALA A 54 -6.72 3.98 3.17
N PHE A 55 -6.58 4.98 2.29
CA PHE A 55 -6.63 6.39 2.63
C PHE A 55 -7.98 6.78 3.25
N ILE A 56 -9.10 6.41 2.61
CA ILE A 56 -10.46 6.69 3.11
C ILE A 56 -10.69 6.09 4.49
N TYR A 57 -10.24 4.86 4.73
CA TYR A 57 -10.33 4.21 6.05
C TYR A 57 -9.49 4.95 7.09
N THR A 58 -8.25 5.32 6.73
CA THR A 58 -7.32 6.03 7.61
C THR A 58 -7.89 7.37 8.07
N ILE A 59 -8.42 8.19 7.13
CA ILE A 59 -9.02 9.49 7.48
C ILE A 59 -10.34 9.34 8.25
N SER A 60 -11.06 8.22 8.06
CA SER A 60 -12.26 7.88 8.83
C SER A 60 -11.94 7.36 10.25
N GLY A 61 -10.66 7.27 10.63
CA GLY A 61 -10.23 6.69 11.91
C GLY A 61 -10.48 5.19 12.04
N ARG A 62 -10.76 4.49 10.92
CA ARG A 62 -11.02 3.05 10.89
C ARG A 62 -9.78 2.30 10.42
N PHE A 63 -9.52 1.16 11.04
CA PHE A 63 -8.40 0.30 10.63
C PHE A 63 -8.89 -0.74 9.64
N TRP A 64 -8.28 -0.77 8.46
CA TRP A 64 -8.52 -1.80 7.48
C TRP A 64 -7.27 -2.67 7.35
N LYS A 65 -7.47 -3.99 7.44
CA LYS A 65 -6.44 -4.97 7.12
C LYS A 65 -6.52 -5.25 5.63
N ILE A 66 -5.62 -4.64 4.87
CA ILE A 66 -5.56 -4.83 3.43
C ILE A 66 -5.14 -6.30 3.18
N PRO A 67 -5.95 -7.09 2.45
CA PRO A 67 -5.61 -8.47 2.12
C PRO A 67 -4.25 -8.55 1.42
N PHE A 68 -3.45 -9.58 1.75
CA PHE A 68 -2.06 -9.79 1.31
C PHE A 68 -1.05 -8.75 1.85
N VAL A 69 -1.36 -7.45 1.78
CA VAL A 69 -0.50 -6.36 2.25
C VAL A 69 -0.28 -6.40 3.76
N TYR A 70 -1.32 -6.70 4.55
CA TYR A 70 -1.23 -6.74 6.01
C TYR A 70 -0.28 -7.84 6.53
N ASP A 71 -0.15 -8.96 5.82
CA ASP A 71 0.77 -10.02 6.21
C ASP A 71 2.22 -9.64 5.92
N PHE A 72 2.49 -8.96 4.80
CA PHE A 72 3.80 -8.37 4.54
C PHE A 72 4.12 -7.24 5.55
N ALA A 73 3.11 -6.44 5.94
CA ALA A 73 3.28 -5.36 6.89
C ALA A 73 3.77 -5.83 8.28
N LYS A 74 3.36 -7.03 8.72
CA LYS A 74 3.85 -7.64 9.99
C LYS A 74 5.34 -7.93 10.00
N SER A 75 5.99 -8.01 8.83
CA SER A 75 7.43 -8.25 8.73
C SER A 75 8.26 -7.06 9.22
N PHE A 76 7.67 -5.87 9.30
CA PHE A 76 8.31 -4.67 9.80
C PHE A 76 8.20 -4.58 11.34
N LYS A 77 9.34 -4.51 12.04
CA LYS A 77 9.45 -4.59 13.50
C LYS A 77 9.50 -3.26 14.26
N PHE A 78 9.27 -2.14 13.58
CA PHE A 78 9.26 -0.81 14.20
C PHE A 78 7.88 -0.39 14.71
#